data_AF-A0A1F8MSC6-F1
#
_entry.id   AF-A0A1F8MSC6-F1
#
_cell.length_a   1.000
_cell.length_b   1.000
_cell.length_c   1.000
_cell.angle_alpha   90.00
_cell.angle_beta   90.00
_cell.angle_gamma   90.00
#
_symmetry.space_group_name_H-M   'P 1'
#
loop_
_entity.id
_entity.type
_entity.pdbx_description
1 polymer ?
#
loop_
_entity_poly.entity_id
_entity_poly.type
_entity_poly.pdbx_seq_one_letter_code
_entity_poly.pdbx_strand_id
1 'polypeptide(L)' 'MECTTVLALALGTLIVALPVAFVAFLTVGGYMGLRGTRNEKALQCTIDTDCGSGFACRNGMCVPSDC' A
#
# COMPACT_ATOMS: atom_id res chain seq x y z
N MET A 1 18.60 -13.80 21.02
CA MET A 1 19.60 -12.85 20.45
C MET A 1 19.22 -12.41 19.03
N GLU A 2 17.99 -12.66 18.58
CA GLU A 2 17.55 -12.43 17.19
C GLU A 2 16.83 -11.07 17.01
N CYS A 3 16.33 -10.47 18.08
CA CYS A 3 15.63 -9.18 18.00
C CYS A 3 16.54 -8.01 17.61
N THR A 4 17.83 -8.04 17.99
CA THR A 4 18.76 -6.94 17.70
C THR A 4 19.17 -6.91 16.23
N THR A 5 19.31 -8.07 15.58
CA THR A 5 19.60 -8.16 14.14
C THR A 5 18.39 -7.80 13.30
N VAL A 6 17.18 -8.21 13.71
CA VAL A 6 15.92 -7.80 13.06
C VAL A 6 15.70 -6.29 13.17
N LEU A 7 15.94 -5.70 14.35
CA LEU A 7 15.83 -4.26 14.55
C LEU A 7 16.86 -3.48 13.72
N ALA A 8 18.10 -3.97 13.64
CA ALA A 8 19.15 -3.35 12.82
C ALA A 8 18.81 -3.40 11.31
N LEU A 9 18.26 -4.52 10.82
CA LEU A 9 17.80 -4.64 9.44
C LEU A 9 16.62 -3.71 9.16
N ALA A 10 15.64 -3.64 10.07
CA ALA A 10 14.47 -2.76 9.92
C ALA A 10 14.85 -1.28 9.89
N LEU A 11 15.78 -0.85 10.76
CA LEU A 11 16.28 0.53 10.75
C LEU A 11 17.12 0.81 9.50
N GLY A 12 17.97 -0.14 9.08
CA GLY A 12 18.79 -0.01 7.88
C GLY A 12 17.97 0.10 6.60
N THR A 13 16.92 -0.72 6.45
CA THR A 13 16.01 -0.63 5.31
C THR A 13 15.21 0.67 5.33
N LEU A 14 14.75 1.14 6.49
CA LEU A 14 14.01 2.40 6.61
C LEU A 14 14.86 3.62 6.24
N ILE A 15 16.14 3.65 6.65
CA ILE A 15 17.09 4.72 6.31
C ILE A 15 17.33 4.81 4.80
N VAL A 16 17.35 3.68 4.09
CA VAL A 16 17.55 3.64 2.62
C VAL A 16 16.23 3.85 1.87
N ALA A 17 15.13 3.28 2.37
CA ALA A 17 13.83 3.33 1.73
C ALA A 17 13.19 4.73 1.78
N LEU A 18 13.33 5.47 2.89
CA LEU A 18 12.80 6.83 3.01
C LEU A 18 13.33 7.82 1.96
N PRO A 19 14.65 7.99 1.76
CA PRO A 19 15.17 8.91 0.75
C PRO A 19 14.88 8.41 -0.67
N VAL A 20 14.90 7.09 -0.92
CA VAL A 20 14.55 6.53 -2.23
C VAL A 20 13.09 6.77 -2.56
N ALA A 21 12.18 6.56 -1.59
CA ALA A 21 10.76 6.83 -1.76
C ALA A 21 10.48 8.32 -1.92
N PHE A 22 11.17 9.19 -1.18
CA PHE A 22 11.03 10.64 -1.31
C PHE A 22 11.51 11.14 -2.68
N VAL A 23 12.68 10.66 -3.13
CA VAL A 23 13.20 10.96 -4.47
C VAL A 23 12.24 10.43 -5.52
N ALA A 24 11.77 9.18 -5.42
CA ALA A 24 10.78 8.63 -6.34
C ALA A 24 9.46 9.42 -6.30
N PHE A 25 9.03 9.93 -5.15
CA PHE A 25 7.82 10.73 -5.06
C PHE A 25 7.99 12.10 -5.73
N LEU A 26 9.12 12.76 -5.52
CA LEU A 26 9.44 14.02 -6.20
C LEU A 26 9.67 13.81 -7.70
N THR A 27 10.27 12.68 -8.06
CA THR A 27 10.66 12.33 -9.44
C THR A 27 9.69 11.38 -10.14
N VAL A 28 8.50 11.13 -9.61
CA VAL A 28 7.44 10.35 -10.28
C VAL A 28 6.08 10.96 -9.92
N GLY A 29 5.88 11.32 -8.65
CA GLY A 29 4.66 11.97 -8.14
C GLY A 29 4.48 13.42 -8.59
N GLY A 30 5.57 14.17 -8.84
CA GLY A 30 5.48 15.55 -9.36
C GLY A 30 4.92 15.66 -10.79
N TYR A 31 5.07 14.60 -11.61
CA TYR A 31 4.63 14.61 -13.02
C TYR A 31 3.37 13.78 -13.29
N MET A 32 2.90 13.03 -12.29
CA MET A 32 1.69 12.20 -12.37
C MET A 32 0.49 12.84 -11.65
N GLY A 33 0.58 14.10 -11.20
CA GLY A 33 -0.47 14.83 -10.48
C GLY A 33 -1.76 15.14 -11.24
N LEU A 34 -1.94 14.64 -12.48
CA LEU A 34 -3.19 14.81 -13.25
C LEU A 34 -3.67 13.53 -13.97
N ARG A 35 -3.05 12.36 -13.75
CA ARG A 35 -3.59 11.10 -14.30
C ARG A 35 -4.40 10.34 -13.27
N GLY A 36 -5.57 10.93 -13.00
CA GLY A 36 -6.84 10.20 -13.00
C GLY A 36 -6.97 9.07 -12.01
N THR A 37 -7.81 9.32 -11.02
CA THR A 37 -8.65 8.32 -10.36
C THR A 37 -9.46 7.52 -11.39
N ARG A 38 -8.86 6.59 -12.13
CA ARG A 38 -9.60 5.50 -12.78
C ARG A 38 -9.72 4.32 -11.83
N ASN A 39 -10.32 4.59 -10.67
CA ASN A 39 -11.29 3.68 -10.10
C ASN A 39 -12.22 4.49 -9.21
N GLU A 40 -13.15 5.20 -9.84
CA GLU A 40 -14.38 5.65 -9.18
C GLU A 40 -15.26 4.45 -8.74
N LYS A 41 -14.83 3.24 -9.10
CA LYS A 41 -15.14 1.99 -8.41
C LYS A 41 -14.02 1.62 -7.43
N ALA A 42 -13.65 2.55 -6.55
CA ALA A 42 -12.95 2.20 -5.31
C ALA A 42 -13.99 1.55 -4.37
N LEU A 43 -14.39 0.36 -4.81
CA LEU A 43 -14.62 -0.80 -3.97
C LEU A 43 -15.96 -0.92 -3.25
N GLN A 44 -17.03 -0.30 -3.79
CA GLN A 44 -18.38 -0.72 -3.42
C GLN A 44 -18.58 -2.21 -3.71
N CYS A 45 -18.83 -2.98 -2.64
CA CYS A 45 -19.06 -4.41 -2.69
C CYS A 45 -20.36 -4.76 -1.98
N THR A 46 -21.03 -5.82 -2.42
CA THR A 46 -22.17 -6.38 -1.70
C THR A 46 -21.80 -7.72 -1.07
N ILE A 47 -20.91 -8.46 -1.72
CA ILE A 47 -20.45 -9.78 -1.29
C ILE A 47 -18.93 -9.91 -1.46
N ASP A 48 -18.31 -10.83 -0.71
CA ASP A 48 -16.86 -11.04 -0.74
C ASP A 48 -16.32 -11.42 -2.13
N THR A 49 -17.14 -12.01 -3.01
CA THR A 49 -16.73 -12.33 -4.39
C THR A 49 -16.68 -11.13 -5.32
N ASP A 50 -17.30 -10.01 -4.94
CA ASP A 50 -17.09 -8.72 -5.63
C ASP A 50 -15.66 -8.20 -5.37
N CYS A 51 -15.06 -8.66 -4.28
CA CYS A 51 -13.70 -8.38 -3.88
C CYS A 51 -12.76 -9.42 -4.50
N GLY A 52 -11.62 -8.97 -5.03
CA GLY A 52 -10.59 -9.88 -5.52
C GLY A 52 -10.02 -10.74 -4.40
N SER A 53 -9.39 -11.87 -4.76
CA SER A 53 -8.73 -12.76 -3.81
C SER A 53 -7.75 -11.99 -2.90
N GLY A 54 -7.83 -12.22 -1.59
CA GLY A 54 -7.06 -11.47 -0.58
C GLY A 54 -7.80 -10.24 -0.01
N PHE A 55 -9.07 -10.02 -0.42
CA PHE A 55 -9.93 -8.96 0.11
C PHE A 55 -11.33 -9.49 0.45
N ALA A 56 -11.94 -8.94 1.49
CA ALA A 56 -13.30 -9.26 1.94
C ALA A 56 -14.18 -8.01 1.98
N CYS A 57 -15.47 -8.15 1.68
CA CYS A 57 -16.43 -7.07 1.69
C CYS A 57 -16.86 -6.70 3.11
N ARG A 58 -16.57 -5.48 3.54
CA ARG A 58 -16.89 -4.95 4.87
C ARG A 58 -17.42 -3.53 4.75
N ASN A 59 -18.62 -3.28 5.27
CA ASN A 59 -19.31 -1.98 5.19
C ASN A 59 -19.41 -1.45 3.75
N GLY A 60 -19.66 -2.35 2.80
CA GLY A 60 -19.70 -2.01 1.39
C GLY A 60 -18.34 -1.62 0.81
N MET A 61 -17.23 -1.98 1.44
CA MET A 61 -15.87 -1.73 0.97
C MET A 61 -15.01 -2.99 1.07
N CYS A 62 -14.24 -3.33 0.05
CA CYS A 62 -13.32 -4.46 0.17
C CYS A 62 -12.07 -4.10 0.99
N VAL A 63 -11.75 -4.90 2.00
CA VAL A 63 -10.62 -4.73 2.91
C VAL A 63 -9.70 -5.96 2.88
N PRO A 64 -8.39 -5.83 3.13
CA PRO A 64 -7.45 -6.96 3.12
C PRO A 64 -7.76 -8.02 4.18
N SER A 65 -7.45 -9.29 3.92
CA SER A 65 -7.80 -10.43 4.76
C SER A 65 -6.70 -11.01 5.70
N ASP A 66 -5.47 -10.46 5.75
CA ASP A 66 -4.27 -11.17 6.30
C ASP A 66 -3.40 -10.38 7.32
N CYS A 67 -2.66 -11.09 8.22
CA CYS A 67 -1.56 -10.58 9.09
C CYS A 67 -0.42 -11.61 9.27
#